data_AF-A0A261WH22-F1
#
_entry.id   AF-A0A261WH22-F1
#
_cell.length_a   1.000
_cell.length_b   1.000
_cell.length_c   1.000
_cell.angle_alpha   90.00
_cell.angle_beta   90.00
_cell.angle_gamma   90.00
#
_symmetry.space_group_name_H-M   'P 1'
#
loop_
_entity.id
_entity.type
_entity.pdbx_description
1 polymer ?
#
loop_
_entity_poly.entity_id
_entity_poly.type
_entity_poly.pdbx_seq_one_letter_code
_entity_poly.pdbx_strand_id
1 'polypeptide(L)' 'GSAGVLAYACLDWSERSPHIGGALGAALLELMLKRGWVNRHLDSRALDLTPKGVGGMAKAFGCRGR' A
#
# COMPACT_ATOMS: atom_id res chain seq x y z
N GLY A 1 1.36 -11.99 -15.66
CA GLY A 1 2.17 -10.83 -15.26
C GLY A 1 1.56 -9.60 -15.86
N SER A 2 1.24 -8.60 -15.05
CA SER A 2 0.56 -7.37 -15.46
C SER A 2 1.48 -6.50 -16.32
N ALA A 3 1.65 -6.84 -17.60
CA ALA A 3 2.29 -5.97 -18.58
C ALA A 3 1.29 -4.90 -19.08
N GLY A 4 0.72 -4.14 -18.14
CA GLY A 4 -0.37 -3.20 -18.41
C GLY A 4 -0.47 -2.13 -17.33
N VAL A 5 -0.45 -0.87 -17.77
CA VAL A 5 -0.63 0.39 -17.02
C VAL A 5 0.30 0.60 -15.81
N LEU A 6 1.09 1.67 -15.86
CA LEU A 6 1.99 2.08 -14.77
C LEU A 6 1.23 2.32 -13.45
N ALA A 7 0.19 3.16 -13.48
CA ALA A 7 -0.64 3.48 -12.34
C ALA A 7 -2.04 3.89 -12.80
N TYR A 8 -3.06 3.51 -12.03
CA TYR A 8 -4.43 3.98 -12.20
C TYR A 8 -5.14 4.08 -10.85
N ALA A 9 -6.20 4.89 -10.78
CA ALA A 9 -7.07 4.92 -9.60
C ALA A 9 -7.97 3.68 -9.58
N CYS A 10 -7.70 2.74 -8.69
CA CYS A 10 -8.49 1.54 -8.48
C CYS A 10 -9.44 1.76 -7.30
N LEU A 11 -10.73 1.47 -7.47
CA LEU A 11 -11.70 1.64 -6.39
C LEU A 11 -11.59 0.48 -5.40
N ASP A 12 -11.29 0.79 -4.13
CA ASP A 12 -11.47 -0.18 -3.06
C ASP A 12 -12.97 -0.27 -2.70
N TRP A 13 -13.57 -1.44 -2.89
CA TRP A 13 -15.00 -1.64 -2.66
C TRP A 13 -15.38 -1.67 -1.18
N SER A 14 -14.42 -1.96 -0.29
CA SER A 14 -14.65 -2.03 1.15
C SER A 14 -14.64 -0.63 1.78
N GLU A 15 -13.59 0.15 1.54
CA GLU A 15 -13.45 1.54 2.02
C GLU A 15 -14.14 2.57 1.12
N ARG A 16 -14.62 2.16 -0.07
CA ARG A 16 -15.21 3.05 -1.10
C ARG A 16 -14.30 4.22 -1.45
N SER A 17 -13.00 3.96 -1.49
CA SER A 17 -11.96 4.97 -1.69
C SER A 17 -11.01 4.55 -2.80
N PRO A 18 -10.58 5.45 -3.69
CA PRO A 18 -9.60 5.13 -4.71
C PRO A 18 -8.22 4.88 -4.09
N HIS A 19 -7.56 3.81 -4.54
CA HIS A 19 -6.16 3.48 -4.24
C HIS A 19 -5.33 3.37 -5.52
N ILE A 20 -4.01 3.30 -5.37
CA ILE A 20 -3.08 3.15 -6.51
C ILE A 20 -3.09 1.69 -6.97
N GLY A 21 -3.65 1.43 -8.14
CA GLY A 21 -3.53 0.16 -8.87
C GLY A 21 -2.40 0.21 -9.91
N GLY A 22 -2.11 -0.94 -10.53
CA GLY A 22 -1.09 -1.06 -11.59
C GLY A 22 0.30 -1.44 -11.09
N ALA A 23 1.28 -1.42 -11.98
CA ALA A 23 2.65 -1.86 -11.69
C ALA A 23 3.31 -1.04 -10.56
N LEU A 24 3.04 0.25 -10.48
CA LEU A 24 3.52 1.13 -9.42
C LEU A 24 2.94 0.75 -8.06
N GLY A 25 1.63 0.48 -7.98
CA GLY A 25 0.97 0.07 -6.74
C GLY A 25 1.55 -1.25 -6.21
N ALA A 26 1.80 -2.21 -7.10
CA ALA A 26 2.45 -3.47 -6.74
C ALA A 26 3.88 -3.26 -6.22
N ALA A 27 4.70 -2.45 -6.91
CA ALA A 27 6.06 -2.16 -6.50
C ALA A 27 6.13 -1.40 -5.16
N LEU A 28 5.21 -0.46 -4.92
CA LEU A 28 5.09 0.24 -3.63
C LEU A 28 4.76 -0.73 -2.49
N LEU A 29 3.79 -1.63 -2.71
CA LEU A 29 3.44 -2.64 -1.72
C LEU A 29 4.66 -3.53 -1.39
N GLU A 30 5.37 -4.03 -2.41
CA GLU A 30 6.57 -4.84 -2.19
C GLU A 30 7.65 -4.08 -1.41
N LEU A 31 7.87 -2.80 -1.70
CA LEU A 31 8.80 -1.96 -0.97
C LEU A 31 8.40 -1.81 0.50
N MET A 32 7.12 -1.53 0.77
CA MET A 32 6.61 -1.37 2.13
C MET A 32 6.71 -2.66 2.94
N LEU A 33 6.43 -3.81 2.32
CA LEU A 33 6.62 -5.14 2.94
C LEU A 33 8.11 -5.40 3.23
N LYS A 34 9.00 -5.19 2.27
CA LYS A 34 10.46 -5.38 2.43
C LYS A 34 11.04 -4.48 3.52
N ARG A 35 10.52 -3.26 3.68
CA ARG A 35 10.95 -2.34 4.75
C ARG A 35 10.35 -2.69 6.12
N GLY A 36 9.39 -3.62 6.18
CA GLY A 36 8.62 -3.93 7.37
C GLY A 36 7.78 -2.75 7.81
N TRP A 37 7.23 -1.98 6.86
CA TRP A 37 6.31 -0.89 7.15
C TRP A 37 4.89 -1.39 7.30
N VAL A 38 4.51 -2.39 6.50
CA VAL A 38 3.20 -3.04 6.59
C VAL A 38 3.37 -4.55 6.67
N ASN A 39 2.40 -5.23 7.26
CA ASN A 39 2.26 -6.68 7.24
C ASN A 39 0.98 -7.07 6.51
N ARG A 40 0.96 -8.23 5.86
CA ARG A 40 -0.26 -8.76 5.26
C ARG A 40 -1.10 -9.45 6.32
N HIS A 41 -2.39 -9.16 6.32
CA HIS A 41 -3.33 -9.98 7.06
C HIS A 41 -3.46 -11.34 6.36
N LEU A 42 -3.37 -12.45 7.10
CA LEU A 42 -3.33 -13.80 6.51
C LEU A 42 -4.63 -14.18 5.80
N ASP A 43 -5.76 -13.66 6.30
CA ASP A 43 -7.10 -14.03 5.85
C ASP A 43 -7.76 -13.00 4.91
N SER A 44 -7.07 -11.90 4.61
CA SER A 44 -7.68 -10.81 3.83
C SER A 44 -6.67 -10.03 2.98
N ARG A 45 -7.18 -9.09 2.19
CA ARG A 45 -6.35 -8.15 1.41
C ARG A 45 -5.90 -6.95 2.24
N ALA A 46 -6.28 -6.90 3.52
CA ALA A 46 -5.91 -5.82 4.42
C ALA A 46 -4.42 -5.87 4.78
N LEU A 47 -3.89 -4.71 5.12
CA LEU A 47 -2.50 -4.53 5.54
C LEU A 47 -2.47 -3.87 6.91
N ASP A 48 -1.71 -4.43 7.83
CA ASP A 48 -1.49 -3.85 9.14
C ASP A 48 -0.31 -2.89 9.10
N LEU A 49 -0.55 -1.63 9.49
CA LEU A 49 0.51 -0.65 9.60
C LEU A 49 1.33 -0.89 10.88
N THR A 50 2.62 -1.15 10.70
CA THR A 50 3.54 -1.33 11.83
C THR A 50 3.95 0.01 12.44
N PRO A 51 4.42 0.04 13.71
CA PRO A 51 4.98 1.27 14.31
C PRO A 51 6.13 1.87 13.50
N LYS A 52 6.98 1.01 12.91
CA LYS A 52 8.06 1.43 12.00
C LYS A 52 7.50 2.08 10.73
N GLY A 53 6.42 1.53 10.20
CA GLY A 53 5.71 2.03 9.03
C GLY A 53 5.10 3.42 9.25
N VAL A 54 4.56 3.71 10.43
CA VAL A 54 4.03 5.05 10.75
C VAL A 54 5.12 6.11 10.56
N GLY A 55 6.30 5.90 11.15
CA GLY A 55 7.42 6.83 11.01
C GLY A 55 8.00 6.85 9.58
N GLY A 56 8.05 5.70 8.91
CA GLY A 56 8.53 5.58 7.54
C GLY A 56 7.65 6.32 6.52
N MET A 57 6.34 6.13 6.63
CA MET A 57 5.36 6.79 5.76
C MET A 57 5.28 8.30 6.00
N ALA A 58 5.34 8.73 7.26
CA ALA A 58 5.38 10.15 7.58
C ALA A 58 6.61 10.84 6.95
N LYS A 59 7.77 10.17 6.95
CA LYS A 59 9.00 10.71 6.33
C LYS A 59 8.97 10.68 4.81
N ALA A 60 8.47 9.60 4.21
CA ALA A 60 8.52 9.41 2.76
C ALA A 60 7.40 10.15 2.02
N PHE A 61 6.22 10.26 2.63
CA PHE A 61 5.02 10.76 1.97
C PHE A 61 4.34 11.91 2.72
N GLY A 62 4.83 12.29 3.92
CA GLY A 62 4.17 13.29 4.76
C GLY A 62 2.85 12.80 5.36
N CYS A 63 2.53 11.50 5.24
CA CYS A 63 1.26 10.94 5.71
C CYS A 63 1.38 10.49 7.18
N ARG A 64 0.50 10.98 8.05
CA ARG A 64 0.23 10.33 9.33
C ARG A 64 -0.80 9.21 9.09
N GLY A 65 -0.56 8.04 9.68
CA GLY A 65 -1.52 6.93 9.63
C GLY A 65 -2.88 7.41 10.15
N ARG A 66 -3.93 7.13 9.37
CA ARG A 66 -5.32 7.26 9.84
C ARG A 66 -5.72 5.98 10.55
#